data_AF-A0A257LVX9-F1
#
_entry.id   AF-A0A257LVX9-F1
#
_cell.length_a   1.000
_cell.length_b   1.000
_cell.length_c   1.000
_cell.angle_alpha   90.00
_cell.angle_beta   90.00
_cell.angle_gamma   90.00
#
_symmetry.space_group_name_H-M   'P 1'
#
loop_
_entity.id
_entity.type
_entity.pdbx_description
1 polymer ?
#
loop_
_entity_poly.entity_id
_entity_poly.type
_entity_poly.pdbx_seq_one_letter_code
_entity_poly.pdbx_strand_id
1 'polypeptide(L)'
;MSPTAFLEQSLANGIHRIGQIEIRADGSGFQLFHADDLALVDQPDHGLTVHRDPEAARDISTYAEDGTYRFTKGQTNLKRGWLMLLDSIDDTRRALDHFYPAALGLVAAQRDGTLQIETLREKLNRQTGMYRFARNISDAGA
;
A
#
# COMPACT_ATOMS: atom_id res chain seq x y z
N MET A 1 -11.55 6.61 -13.03
CA MET A 1 -10.73 7.76 -12.55
C MET A 1 -9.25 7.35 -12.49
N SER A 2 -8.27 8.26 -12.62
CA SER A 2 -6.85 7.88 -12.43
C SER A 2 -6.54 7.65 -10.94
N PRO A 3 -5.54 6.81 -10.57
CA PRO A 3 -5.19 6.59 -9.17
C PRO A 3 -4.78 7.87 -8.42
N THR A 4 -4.08 8.80 -9.09
CA THR A 4 -3.71 10.11 -8.49
C THR A 4 -4.94 10.94 -8.16
N ALA A 5 -5.88 11.08 -9.12
CA ALA A 5 -7.11 11.83 -8.90
C ALA A 5 -7.99 11.18 -7.82
N PHE A 6 -8.00 9.85 -7.75
CA PHE A 6 -8.69 9.11 -6.69
C PHE A 6 -8.08 9.39 -5.32
N LEU A 7 -6.75 9.40 -5.20
CA LEU A 7 -6.06 9.72 -3.95
C LEU A 7 -6.35 11.16 -3.51
N GLU A 8 -6.23 12.13 -4.42
CA GLU A 8 -6.51 13.54 -4.14
C GLU A 8 -7.95 13.74 -3.64
N GLN A 9 -8.93 13.15 -4.33
CA GLN A 9 -10.33 13.21 -3.91
C GLN A 9 -10.56 12.49 -2.56
N SER A 10 -9.88 11.37 -2.33
CA SER A 10 -10.00 10.62 -1.06
C SER A 10 -9.50 11.46 0.12
N LEU A 11 -8.35 12.12 -0.03
CA LEU A 11 -7.80 13.01 0.98
C LEU A 11 -8.70 14.22 1.23
N ALA A 12 -9.24 14.83 0.17
CA ALA A 12 -10.21 15.93 0.29
C ALA A 12 -11.50 15.51 1.03
N ASN A 13 -11.89 14.23 0.93
CA ASN A 13 -13.03 13.66 1.64
C ASN A 13 -12.68 13.16 3.06
N GLY A 14 -11.47 13.43 3.54
CA GLY A 14 -11.02 13.06 4.89
C GLY A 14 -10.50 11.62 5.02
N ILE A 15 -10.32 10.88 3.92
CA ILE A 15 -9.70 9.56 3.95
C ILE A 15 -8.19 9.74 3.92
N HIS A 16 -7.54 9.49 5.05
CA HIS A 16 -6.12 9.75 5.28
C HIS A 16 -5.31 8.51 5.65
N ARG A 17 -5.89 7.31 5.57
CA ARG A 17 -5.21 6.06 5.95
C ARG A 17 -5.40 4.99 4.90
N ILE A 18 -4.33 4.24 4.61
CA ILE A 18 -4.35 3.02 3.81
C ILE A 18 -3.52 1.94 4.50
N GLY A 19 -4.16 0.82 4.84
CA GLY A 19 -3.52 -0.24 5.62
C GLY A 19 -2.94 0.31 6.93
N GLN A 20 -1.63 0.20 7.09
CA GLN A 20 -0.88 0.66 8.26
C GLN A 20 -0.23 2.05 8.06
N ILE A 21 -0.54 2.75 6.97
CA ILE A 21 0.09 4.04 6.63
C ILE A 21 -0.90 5.17 6.81
N GLU A 22 -0.49 6.18 7.56
CA GLU A 22 -1.14 7.48 7.63
C GLU A 22 -0.59 8.40 6.56
N ILE A 23 -1.49 9.25 6.03
CA ILE A 23 -1.22 10.24 5.01
C ILE A 23 -1.67 11.59 5.57
N ARG A 24 -0.71 12.45 5.91
CA ARG A 24 -1.00 13.78 6.44
C ARG A 24 -0.56 14.85 5.45
N ALA A 25 -1.43 15.80 5.13
CA ALA A 25 -1.03 16.99 4.39
C ALA A 25 -0.15 17.88 5.30
N ASP A 26 0.94 18.42 4.76
CA ASP A 26 1.87 19.29 5.47
C ASP A 26 2.29 20.45 4.56
N GLY A 27 1.64 21.60 4.75
CA GLY A 27 1.81 22.76 3.88
C GLY A 27 1.43 22.42 2.44
N SER A 28 2.40 22.52 1.53
CA SER A 28 2.25 22.14 0.12
C SER A 28 2.58 20.67 -0.17
N GLY A 29 3.08 19.92 0.81
CA GLY A 29 3.51 18.53 0.66
C GLY A 29 2.68 17.55 1.50
N PHE A 30 3.24 16.35 1.67
CA PHE A 30 2.62 15.23 2.35
C PHE A 30 3.62 14.49 3.24
N GLN A 31 3.11 13.94 4.33
CA GLN A 31 3.83 13.08 5.24
C GLN A 31 3.21 11.69 5.21
N LEU A 32 4.03 10.67 5.02
CA LEU A 32 3.65 9.27 5.20
C LEU A 32 4.40 8.68 6.40
N PHE A 33 3.68 7.99 7.26
CA PHE A 33 4.27 7.30 8.41
C PHE A 33 3.41 6.12 8.83
N HIS A 34 3.97 5.21 9.62
CA HIS A 34 3.20 4.10 10.16
C HIS A 34 2.15 4.63 11.16
N ALA A 35 0.92 4.12 11.13
CA ALA A 35 -0.19 4.61 11.97
C ALA A 35 0.12 4.58 13.47
N ASP A 36 0.85 3.57 13.94
CA ASP A 36 1.29 3.46 15.33
C ASP A 36 2.41 4.43 15.74
N ASP A 37 3.00 5.17 14.78
CA ASP A 37 4.01 6.19 15.04
C ASP A 37 3.41 7.61 15.12
N LEU A 38 2.08 7.76 15.05
CA LEU A 38 1.38 9.05 15.10
C LEU A 38 1.84 9.95 16.26
N ALA A 39 1.99 9.37 17.46
CA ALA A 39 2.42 10.12 18.64
C ALA A 39 3.89 10.57 18.59
N LEU A 40 4.71 9.96 17.71
CA LEU A 40 6.12 10.31 17.54
C LEU A 40 6.31 11.43 16.53
N VAL A 41 5.56 11.45 15.42
CA VAL A 41 5.82 12.35 14.28
C VAL A 41 5.84 13.84 14.68
N ASP A 42 5.03 14.25 15.66
CA ASP A 42 4.96 15.65 16.11
C ASP A 42 6.03 16.01 17.15
N GLN A 43 6.87 15.06 17.56
CA GLN A 43 7.93 15.30 18.53
C GLN A 43 9.19 15.84 17.83
N PRO A 44 9.86 16.86 18.40
CA PRO A 44 11.09 17.42 17.83
C PRO A 44 12.24 16.41 17.69
N ASP A 45 12.27 15.39 18.56
CA ASP A 45 13.28 14.33 18.58
C ASP A 45 12.61 12.95 18.41
N HIS A 46 11.79 12.85 17.37
CA HIS A 46 10.92 11.68 17.11
C HIS A 46 11.68 10.37 16.88
N GLY A 47 12.98 10.39 16.62
CA GLY A 47 13.81 9.21 16.33
C GLY A 47 13.49 8.48 15.01
N LEU A 48 12.41 8.85 14.31
CA LEU A 48 12.05 8.31 13.00
C LEU A 48 13.11 8.60 11.93
N THR A 49 13.39 7.59 11.08
CA THR A 49 14.25 7.76 9.91
C THR A 49 13.49 8.51 8.82
N VAL A 50 14.02 9.67 8.41
CA VAL A 50 13.38 10.55 7.43
C VAL A 50 13.80 10.17 6.00
N HIS A 51 12.80 9.98 5.13
CA HIS A 51 12.98 9.73 3.70
C HIS A 51 12.32 10.83 2.87
N ARG A 52 12.96 11.25 1.79
CA ARG A 52 12.44 12.28 0.86
C ARG A 52 12.24 11.78 -0.57
N ASP A 53 12.71 10.56 -0.85
CA ASP A 53 12.53 9.89 -2.13
C ASP A 53 11.37 8.88 -2.01
N PRO A 54 10.31 8.98 -2.81
CA PRO A 54 9.23 8.00 -2.80
C PRO A 54 9.69 6.57 -3.11
N GLU A 55 10.81 6.38 -3.83
CA GLU A 55 11.34 5.04 -4.14
C GLU A 55 11.83 4.30 -2.87
N ALA A 56 12.20 5.03 -1.80
CA ALA A 56 12.59 4.44 -0.53
C ALA A 56 11.47 3.60 0.11
N ALA A 57 10.20 3.84 -0.26
CA ALA A 57 9.05 3.06 0.19
C ALA A 57 9.19 1.57 -0.19
N ARG A 58 9.87 1.27 -1.29
CA ARG A 58 10.11 -0.11 -1.73
C ARG A 58 10.96 -0.86 -0.69
N ASP A 59 12.06 -0.26 -0.26
CA ASP A 59 12.97 -0.87 0.71
C ASP A 59 12.31 -0.95 2.10
N ILE A 60 11.55 0.09 2.46
CA ILE A 60 10.78 0.08 3.71
C ILE A 60 9.77 -1.07 3.71
N SER A 61 9.08 -1.32 2.60
CA SER A 61 8.00 -2.30 2.52
C SER A 61 8.47 -3.74 2.29
N THR A 62 9.75 -3.97 1.98
CA THR A 62 10.28 -5.28 1.52
C THR A 62 10.35 -6.32 2.64
N TYR A 63 10.75 -5.92 3.83
CA TYR A 63 10.86 -6.79 4.99
C TYR A 63 10.03 -6.25 6.16
N ALA A 64 9.51 -7.16 6.98
CA ALA A 64 8.88 -6.82 8.25
C ALA A 64 9.95 -6.50 9.30
N GLU A 65 9.50 -6.03 10.47
CA GLU A 65 10.37 -5.66 11.60
C GLU A 65 11.29 -6.82 12.04
N ASP A 66 10.78 -8.06 11.99
CA ASP A 66 11.50 -9.28 12.34
C ASP A 66 12.45 -9.78 11.24
N GLY A 67 12.57 -9.04 10.13
CA GLY A 67 13.36 -9.43 8.96
C GLY A 67 12.65 -10.38 8.00
N THR A 68 11.40 -10.78 8.28
CA THR A 68 10.64 -11.67 7.39
C THR A 68 10.29 -10.95 6.08
N TYR A 69 10.51 -11.62 4.94
CA TYR A 69 10.16 -11.07 3.64
C TYR A 69 8.65 -10.90 3.48
N ARG A 70 8.21 -9.69 3.14
CA ARG A 70 6.79 -9.35 2.92
C ARG A 70 6.39 -9.68 1.49
N PHE A 71 6.20 -10.96 1.20
CA PHE A 71 5.68 -11.41 -0.10
C PHE A 71 4.31 -10.81 -0.38
N THR A 72 3.39 -10.91 0.59
CA THR A 72 2.07 -10.28 0.51
C THR A 72 2.12 -8.92 1.17
N LYS A 73 2.21 -7.87 0.36
CA LYS A 73 2.33 -6.47 0.84
C LYS A 73 1.13 -5.97 1.65
N GLY A 74 -0.01 -6.66 1.60
CA GLY A 74 -1.19 -6.39 2.43
C GLY A 74 -1.15 -6.96 3.85
N GLN A 75 -0.11 -7.72 4.23
CA GLN A 75 0.04 -8.18 5.61
C GLN A 75 0.23 -7.01 6.58
N THR A 76 -0.37 -7.13 7.77
CA THR A 76 -0.32 -6.14 8.86
C THR A 76 0.97 -6.27 9.68
N ASN A 77 2.11 -6.24 9.01
CA ASN A 77 3.46 -6.39 9.56
C ASN A 77 4.46 -5.40 8.93
N LEU A 78 3.97 -4.26 8.44
CA LEU A 78 4.84 -3.18 7.98
C LEU A 78 5.68 -2.68 9.16
N LYS A 79 7.00 -2.55 8.95
CA LYS A 79 7.91 -2.05 9.98
C LYS A 79 7.60 -0.59 10.34
N ARG A 80 7.95 -0.20 11.57
CA ARG A 80 7.75 1.14 12.12
C ARG A 80 9.03 1.98 12.01
N GLY A 81 9.02 3.19 12.56
CA GLY A 81 10.24 3.98 12.77
C GLY A 81 10.70 4.80 11.57
N TRP A 82 9.79 5.11 10.64
CA TRP A 82 10.09 5.88 9.44
C TRP A 82 9.07 7.01 9.23
N LEU A 83 9.54 8.08 8.60
CA LEU A 83 8.73 9.22 8.17
C LEU A 83 9.15 9.58 6.75
N MET A 84 8.21 9.67 5.83
CA MET A 84 8.46 10.11 4.47
C MET A 84 7.86 11.49 4.25
N LEU A 85 8.66 12.43 3.75
CA LEU A 85 8.26 13.80 3.43
C LEU A 85 8.28 13.95 1.91
N LEU A 86 7.12 14.18 1.29
CA LEU A 86 6.94 14.18 -0.16
C LEU A 86 6.36 15.53 -0.62
N ASP A 87 6.88 16.06 -1.71
CA ASP A 87 6.54 17.40 -2.17
C ASP A 87 5.25 17.45 -3.01
N SER A 88 4.72 16.29 -3.43
CA SER A 88 3.60 16.22 -4.36
C SER A 88 2.66 15.04 -4.12
N ILE A 89 1.45 15.17 -4.64
CA ILE A 89 0.45 14.08 -4.64
C ILE A 89 0.89 12.91 -5.53
N ASP A 90 1.66 13.16 -6.59
CA ASP A 90 2.15 12.08 -7.45
C ASP A 90 3.25 11.27 -6.75
N ASP A 91 4.17 11.93 -6.05
CA ASP A 91 5.17 11.22 -5.23
C ASP A 91 4.50 10.44 -4.11
N THR A 92 3.46 11.02 -3.48
CA THR A 92 2.66 10.33 -2.46
C THR A 92 2.02 9.07 -3.04
N ARG A 93 1.39 9.16 -4.22
CA ARG A 93 0.84 7.99 -4.91
C ARG A 93 1.94 6.97 -5.24
N ARG A 94 3.09 7.39 -5.78
CA ARG A 94 4.20 6.49 -6.12
C ARG A 94 4.71 5.72 -4.89
N ALA A 95 4.92 6.42 -3.77
CA ALA A 95 5.29 5.79 -2.51
C ALA A 95 4.24 4.75 -2.07
N LEU A 96 2.95 5.10 -2.13
CA LEU A 96 1.85 4.17 -1.82
C LEU A 96 1.82 2.95 -2.75
N ASP A 97 2.14 3.09 -4.04
CA ASP A 97 2.26 1.97 -4.97
C ASP A 97 3.43 1.02 -4.62
N HIS A 98 4.49 1.52 -3.99
CA HIS A 98 5.57 0.67 -3.46
C HIS A 98 5.21 -0.01 -2.13
N PHE A 99 4.36 0.61 -1.31
CA PHE A 99 3.88 0.03 -0.07
C PHE A 99 2.78 -1.01 -0.28
N TYR A 100 1.77 -0.65 -1.08
CA TYR A 100 0.56 -1.42 -1.37
C TYR A 100 0.27 -1.41 -2.88
N PRO A 101 0.99 -2.24 -3.66
CA PRO A 101 0.87 -2.26 -5.11
C PRO A 101 -0.58 -2.44 -5.58
N ALA A 102 -0.99 -1.62 -6.55
CA ALA A 102 -2.31 -1.59 -7.18
C ALA A 102 -3.50 -1.24 -6.26
N ALA A 103 -3.30 -1.00 -4.96
CA ALA A 103 -4.40 -0.82 -4.02
C ALA A 103 -5.30 0.38 -4.38
N LEU A 104 -4.71 1.54 -4.68
CA LEU A 104 -5.47 2.73 -5.09
C LEU A 104 -6.26 2.50 -6.38
N GLY A 105 -5.63 1.83 -7.36
CA GLY A 105 -6.29 1.49 -8.63
C GLY A 105 -7.45 0.52 -8.45
N LEU A 106 -7.30 -0.49 -7.58
CA LEU A 106 -8.36 -1.46 -7.29
C LEU A 106 -9.56 -0.81 -6.61
N VAL A 107 -9.34 0.04 -5.60
CA VAL A 107 -10.43 0.73 -4.90
C VAL A 107 -11.11 1.74 -5.83
N ALA A 108 -10.35 2.46 -6.65
CA ALA A 108 -10.92 3.36 -7.66
C ALA A 108 -11.80 2.59 -8.65
N ALA A 109 -11.33 1.46 -9.18
CA ALA A 109 -12.10 0.62 -10.09
C ALA A 109 -13.35 0.04 -9.43
N GLN A 110 -13.25 -0.36 -8.16
CA GLN A 110 -14.40 -0.86 -7.39
C GLN A 110 -15.46 0.23 -7.22
N ARG A 111 -15.05 1.45 -6.84
CA ARG A 111 -15.95 2.60 -6.67
C ARG A 111 -16.63 2.98 -7.99
N ASP A 112 -15.90 2.93 -9.10
CA ASP A 112 -16.41 3.25 -10.43
C ASP A 112 -17.26 2.10 -11.02
N GLY A 113 -17.41 0.96 -10.33
CA GLY A 113 -18.13 -0.21 -10.83
C GLY A 113 -17.45 -0.91 -12.02
N THR A 114 -16.15 -0.66 -12.21
CA THR A 114 -15.36 -1.17 -13.35
C THR A 114 -14.38 -2.28 -12.96
N LEU A 115 -14.29 -2.62 -11.67
CA LEU A 115 -13.43 -3.68 -11.18
C LEU A 115 -13.76 -5.02 -11.87
N GLN A 116 -12.78 -5.55 -12.58
CA GLN A 116 -12.88 -6.88 -13.20
C GLN A 116 -12.55 -7.92 -12.14
N ILE A 117 -13.50 -8.82 -11.88
CA ILE A 117 -13.34 -9.91 -10.93
C ILE A 117 -12.89 -11.14 -11.70
N GLU A 118 -11.81 -11.73 -11.23
CA GLU A 118 -11.36 -13.05 -11.67
C GLU A 118 -11.70 -14.07 -10.60
N THR A 119 -12.49 -15.07 -10.98
CA THR A 119 -12.87 -16.14 -10.06
C THR A 119 -11.69 -17.07 -9.80
N LEU A 120 -11.75 -17.77 -8.66
CA LEU A 120 -10.77 -18.79 -8.30
C LEU A 120 -10.58 -19.82 -9.44
N ARG A 121 -11.67 -20.27 -10.08
CA ARG A 121 -11.61 -21.32 -11.12
C ARG A 121 -10.94 -20.82 -12.39
N GLU A 122 -11.22 -19.58 -12.80
CA GLU A 122 -10.52 -18.96 -13.93
C GLU A 122 -9.02 -18.84 -13.65
N LYS A 123 -8.63 -18.43 -12.44
CA LYS A 123 -7.22 -18.28 -12.05
C LYS A 123 -6.46 -19.61 -12.01
N LEU A 124 -7.06 -20.66 -11.46
CA LEU A 124 -6.44 -21.98 -11.36
C LEU A 124 -6.33 -22.65 -12.74
N ASN A 125 -7.34 -22.49 -13.61
CA ASN A 125 -7.33 -23.06 -14.96
C ASN A 125 -6.22 -22.53 -15.86
N ARG A 126 -5.69 -21.33 -15.59
CA ARG A 126 -4.52 -20.77 -16.31
C ARG A 126 -3.18 -21.35 -15.86
N GLN A 127 -3.10 -22.01 -14.71
CA GLN A 127 -1.82 -22.54 -14.21
C GLN A 127 -1.31 -23.69 -15.10
N THR A 128 -0.03 -23.70 -15.45
CA THR A 128 0.60 -24.73 -16.29
C THR A 128 1.85 -25.30 -15.62
N GLY A 129 2.52 -26.28 -16.26
CA GLY A 129 3.75 -26.88 -15.72
C GLY A 129 3.55 -27.58 -14.39
N MET A 130 4.42 -27.30 -13.42
CA MET A 130 4.37 -27.86 -12.06
C MET A 130 3.13 -27.38 -11.28
N TYR A 131 2.60 -26.18 -11.60
CA TYR A 131 1.42 -25.62 -10.93
C TYR A 131 0.08 -26.09 -11.50
N ARG A 132 0.06 -26.90 -12.58
CA ARG A 132 -1.19 -27.40 -13.19
C ARG A 132 -2.08 -28.17 -12.22
N PHE A 133 -1.51 -28.79 -11.19
CA PHE A 133 -2.27 -29.55 -10.19
C PHE A 133 -3.17 -28.67 -9.33
N ALA A 134 -2.90 -27.36 -9.26
CA ALA A 134 -3.77 -26.41 -8.58
C ALA A 134 -5.19 -26.37 -9.17
N ARG A 135 -5.35 -26.76 -10.44
CA ARG A 135 -6.67 -26.93 -11.11
C ARG A 135 -7.59 -27.92 -10.40
N ASN A 136 -7.03 -28.86 -9.64
CA ASN A 136 -7.78 -29.93 -8.98
C ASN A 136 -8.19 -29.58 -7.55
N ILE A 137 -7.85 -28.37 -7.04
CA ILE A 137 -8.27 -27.93 -5.71
C ILE A 137 -9.80 -27.83 -5.70
N SER A 138 -10.46 -28.58 -4.83
CA SER A 138 -11.92 -28.54 -4.65
C SER A 138 -12.36 -27.22 -4.01
N ASP A 139 -13.64 -26.87 -4.12
CA ASP A 139 -14.15 -25.64 -3.47
C ASP A 139 -13.98 -25.70 -1.95
N ALA A 140 -14.13 -26.89 -1.35
CA ALA A 140 -13.93 -27.10 0.08
C ALA A 140 -12.47 -27.03 0.54
N GLY A 141 -11.51 -27.21 -0.38
CA GLY A 141 -10.08 -27.16 -0.09
C GLY A 141 -9.42 -25.82 -0.39
N ALA A 142 -10.19 -24.86 -0.92
CA ALA A 142 -9.74 -23.50 -1.22
C ALA A 142 -10.10 -22.54 -0.08
#